data_AF-A0A371G2M2-F1
#
_entry.id   AF-A0A371G2M2-F1
#
_cell.length_a   1.000
_cell.length_b   1.000
_cell.length_c   1.000
_cell.angle_alpha   90.00
_cell.angle_beta   90.00
_cell.angle_gamma   90.00
#
_symmetry.space_group_name_H-M   'P 1'
#
loop_
_entity.id
_entity.type
_entity.pdbx_description
1 polymer ?
#
loop_
_entity_poly.entity_id
_entity_poly.type
_entity_poly.pdbx_seq_one_letter_code
_entity_poly.pdbx_strand_id
1 'polypeptide(L)'
;MLDLGTSINVMPSPVYKSFIVIQLENRSIAHLIGILEDVLVQVSDMIFLVDFYVLDMKDELSSKGPTLILGRLFLKTAKTKIDVHAKTLSMEFGVNKVEIFEATKHPTKNHSIF
;
A
#
# COMPACT_ATOMS: atom_id res chain seq x y z
N MET A 1 0.75 -1.35 -3.84
CA MET A 1 -0.12 -1.74 -4.96
C MET A 1 -1.41 -0.95 -4.89
N LEU A 2 -1.85 -0.37 -6.01
CA LEU A 2 -3.19 0.22 -6.12
C LEU A 2 -4.10 -0.80 -6.78
N ASP A 3 -5.22 -1.11 -6.14
CA ASP A 3 -6.10 -2.18 -6.61
C ASP A 3 -7.56 -1.74 -6.67
N LEU A 4 -8.09 -1.65 -7.91
CA LEU A 4 -9.50 -1.35 -8.16
C LEU A 4 -10.42 -2.55 -7.88
N GLY A 5 -9.89 -3.78 -7.80
CA GLY A 5 -10.63 -4.98 -7.45
C GLY A 5 -10.96 -5.07 -5.95
N THR A 6 -10.11 -4.51 -5.10
CA THR A 6 -10.27 -4.56 -3.64
C THR A 6 -11.07 -3.36 -3.11
N SER A 7 -12.01 -3.61 -2.19
CA SER A 7 -12.83 -2.56 -1.56
C SER A 7 -12.14 -1.86 -0.38
N ILE A 8 -11.25 -2.56 0.31
CA ILE A 8 -10.57 -2.16 1.55
C ILE A 8 -9.06 -1.95 1.32
N ASN A 9 -8.38 -1.32 2.28
CA ASN A 9 -6.91 -1.28 2.28
C ASN A 9 -6.37 -2.42 3.12
N VAL A 10 -5.27 -3.01 2.67
CA VAL A 10 -4.64 -4.17 3.32
C VAL A 10 -3.18 -3.89 3.61
N MET A 11 -2.79 -4.18 4.85
CA MET A 11 -1.41 -4.13 5.31
C MET A 11 -0.94 -5.55 5.65
N PRO A 12 0.08 -6.09 4.98
CA PRO A 12 0.63 -7.39 5.36
C PRO A 12 1.19 -7.36 6.78
N SER A 13 1.00 -8.44 7.54
CA SER A 13 1.55 -8.62 8.90
C SER A 13 3.06 -8.36 9.00
N PRO A 14 3.93 -8.59 8.00
CA PRO A 14 5.35 -8.26 8.15
C PRO A 14 5.63 -6.75 8.12
N VAL A 15 4.77 -5.93 7.51
CA VAL A 15 4.88 -4.44 7.56
C VAL A 15 4.56 -3.94 8.96
N TYR A 16 3.55 -4.55 9.56
CA TYR A 16 3.06 -4.20 10.87
C TYR A 16 3.45 -5.28 11.87
N LYS A 17 4.61 -5.11 12.54
CA LYS A 17 4.95 -5.92 13.71
C LYS A 17 3.90 -5.70 14.81
N SER A 18 2.81 -6.46 14.74
CA SER A 18 1.86 -6.57 15.83
C SER A 18 2.58 -7.32 16.95
N PHE A 19 2.93 -6.61 18.01
CA PHE A 19 3.43 -7.21 19.26
C PHE A 19 2.29 -7.71 20.15
N ILE A 20 1.04 -7.66 19.69
CA ILE A 20 -0.11 -8.09 20.47
C ILE A 20 -0.23 -9.62 20.38
N VAL A 21 0.50 -10.28 21.27
CA VAL A 21 0.41 -11.70 21.55
C VAL A 21 -0.56 -11.87 22.72
N ILE A 22 -1.67 -12.55 22.49
CA ILE A 22 -2.63 -12.86 23.57
C ILE A 22 -2.41 -14.31 23.97
N GLN A 23 -2.17 -14.53 25.26
CA GLN A 23 -2.19 -15.87 25.83
C GLN A 23 -3.61 -16.17 26.30
N LEU A 24 -4.26 -17.13 25.65
CA LEU A 24 -5.60 -17.59 26.02
C LEU A 24 -5.54 -18.43 27.30
N GLU A 25 -6.67 -18.64 27.98
CA GLU A 25 -6.74 -19.41 29.23
C GLU A 25 -6.24 -20.86 29.08
N ASN A 26 -6.34 -21.43 27.87
CA ASN A 26 -5.77 -22.73 27.51
C ASN A 26 -4.24 -22.68 27.25
N ARG A 27 -3.59 -21.55 27.53
CA ARG A 27 -2.17 -21.23 27.28
C ARG A 27 -1.76 -21.21 25.81
N SER A 28 -2.70 -21.30 24.86
CA SER A 28 -2.38 -21.14 23.44
C SER A 28 -2.08 -19.68 23.12
N ILE A 29 -1.13 -19.46 22.24
CA ILE A 29 -0.75 -18.15 21.74
C ILE A 29 -1.61 -17.82 20.52
N ALA A 30 -2.31 -16.68 20.56
CA ALA A 30 -3.03 -16.13 19.41
C ALA A 30 -2.38 -14.80 18.98
N HIS A 31 -2.21 -14.65 17.67
CA HIS A 31 -1.80 -13.38 17.04
C HIS A 31 -3.06 -12.65 16.57
N LEU A 32 -3.27 -11.43 17.07
CA LEU A 32 -4.43 -10.65 16.66
C LEU A 32 -4.15 -10.00 15.30
N ILE A 33 -4.79 -10.52 14.26
CA ILE A 33 -4.85 -9.93 12.92
C ILE A 33 -6.01 -8.93 12.95
N GLY A 34 -5.69 -7.64 13.13
CA GLY A 34 -6.67 -6.59 13.45
C GLY A 34 -6.87 -5.54 12.36
N ILE A 35 -7.70 -4.55 12.67
CA ILE A 35 -7.83 -3.31 11.90
C ILE A 35 -6.91 -2.27 12.54
N LEU A 36 -6.14 -1.56 11.73
CA LEU A 36 -5.35 -0.41 12.14
C LEU A 36 -6.05 0.85 11.61
N GLU A 37 -6.66 1.59 12.52
CA GLU A 37 -7.44 2.79 12.22
C GLU A 37 -6.56 4.05 12.20
N ASP A 38 -6.97 5.07 11.45
CA ASP A 38 -6.36 6.40 11.43
C ASP A 38 -4.86 6.44 11.06
N VAL A 39 -4.42 5.56 10.15
CA VAL A 39 -3.02 5.53 9.68
C VAL A 39 -2.77 6.68 8.71
N LEU A 40 -1.73 7.46 8.98
CA LEU A 40 -1.25 8.51 8.08
C LEU A 40 -0.45 7.89 6.92
N VAL A 41 -0.98 8.01 5.71
CA VAL A 41 -0.32 7.63 4.45
C VAL A 41 0.10 8.90 3.72
N GLN A 42 1.41 9.08 3.53
CA GLN A 42 1.94 10.19 2.76
C GLN A 42 2.12 9.79 1.29
N VAL A 43 1.56 10.59 0.38
CA VAL A 43 1.75 10.48 -1.07
C VAL A 43 2.23 11.83 -1.59
N SER A 44 3.50 11.92 -1.97
CA SER A 44 4.17 13.22 -2.24
C SER A 44 4.00 14.16 -1.04
N ASP A 45 3.35 15.30 -1.22
CA ASP A 45 3.16 16.31 -0.18
C ASP A 45 1.76 16.23 0.48
N MET A 46 0.96 15.22 0.12
CA MET A 46 -0.36 14.98 0.67
C MET A 46 -0.31 13.90 1.75
N ILE A 47 -1.12 14.07 2.78
CA ILE A 47 -1.27 13.09 3.87
C ILE A 47 -2.74 12.69 3.96
N PHE A 48 -2.99 11.38 3.97
CA PHE A 48 -4.31 10.79 4.07
C PHE A 48 -4.43 9.98 5.35
N LEU A 49 -5.56 10.10 6.05
CA LEU A 49 -5.94 9.16 7.10
C LEU A 49 -6.66 7.97 6.47
N VAL A 50 -6.20 6.76 6.83
CA VAL A 50 -6.63 5.53 6.17
C VAL A 50 -6.67 4.37 7.17
N ASP A 51 -7.76 3.63 7.16
CA ASP A 51 -7.84 2.37 7.91
C ASP A 51 -7.30 1.22 7.07
N PHE A 52 -6.55 0.32 7.71
CA PHE A 52 -6.00 -0.89 7.11
C PHE A 52 -6.50 -2.13 7.82
N TYR A 53 -6.85 -3.14 7.04
CA TYR A 53 -6.94 -4.49 7.55
C TYR A 53 -5.54 -5.09 7.54
N VAL A 54 -5.02 -5.40 8.73
CA VAL A 54 -3.79 -6.18 8.83
C VAL A 54 -4.16 -7.61 8.44
N LEU A 55 -3.43 -8.25 7.53
CA LEU A 55 -3.65 -9.65 7.16
C LEU A 55 -2.35 -10.43 7.25
N ASP A 56 -2.41 -11.63 7.82
CA ASP A 56 -1.28 -12.55 7.79
C ASP A 56 -1.17 -13.19 6.40
N MET A 57 -0.37 -12.55 5.56
CA MET A 57 -0.08 -13.02 4.22
C MET A 57 1.18 -13.87 4.29
N LYS A 58 1.09 -15.13 3.83
CA LYS A 58 2.25 -15.99 3.58
C LYS A 58 3.05 -15.41 2.43
N ASP A 59 3.80 -14.35 2.68
CA ASP A 59 4.69 -13.73 1.71
C ASP A 59 6.09 -13.61 2.30
N GLU A 60 6.56 -14.71 2.88
CA GLU A 60 7.87 -14.81 3.53
C GLU A 60 9.06 -14.68 2.55
N LEU A 61 8.87 -14.58 1.23
CA LEU A 61 9.98 -14.73 0.27
C LEU A 61 9.88 -13.88 -1.01
N SER A 62 9.07 -12.82 -1.05
CA SER A 62 9.15 -11.87 -2.16
C SER A 62 10.40 -11.00 -2.03
N SER A 63 11.25 -10.98 -3.06
CA SER A 63 12.43 -10.09 -3.14
C SER A 63 12.09 -8.60 -3.06
N LYS A 64 10.80 -8.25 -3.18
CA LYS A 64 10.27 -6.88 -3.12
C LYS A 64 9.79 -6.46 -1.72
N GLY A 65 9.83 -7.38 -0.74
CA GLY A 65 9.29 -7.14 0.60
C GLY A 65 7.75 -7.07 0.63
N PRO A 66 7.16 -6.89 1.82
CA PRO A 66 5.72 -6.89 2.00
C PRO A 66 5.06 -5.68 1.30
N THR A 67 3.98 -5.92 0.57
CA THR A 67 3.30 -4.91 -0.27
C THR A 67 1.99 -4.42 0.35
N LEU A 68 1.88 -3.10 0.60
CA LEU A 68 0.61 -2.46 0.96
C LEU A 68 -0.37 -2.47 -0.22
N ILE A 69 -1.63 -2.78 0.03
CA ILE A 69 -2.70 -2.73 -0.96
C ILE A 69 -3.63 -1.57 -0.61
N LEU A 70 -3.77 -0.63 -1.53
CA LEU A 70 -4.70 0.49 -1.42
C LEU A 70 -5.90 0.22 -2.32
N GLY A 71 -7.04 -0.01 -1.69
CA GLY A 71 -8.27 -0.38 -2.37
C GLY A 71 -9.07 0.81 -2.88
N ARG A 72 -10.24 0.52 -3.45
CA ARG A 72 -11.16 1.53 -4.00
C ARG A 72 -11.53 2.63 -3.03
N LEU A 73 -11.65 2.35 -1.73
CA LEU A 73 -12.02 3.38 -0.75
C LEU A 73 -10.95 4.46 -0.67
N PHE A 74 -9.67 4.09 -0.53
CA PHE A 74 -8.56 5.04 -0.56
C PHE A 74 -8.50 5.78 -1.90
N LEU A 75 -8.58 5.05 -3.02
CA LEU A 75 -8.53 5.63 -4.36
C LEU A 75 -9.66 6.65 -4.59
N LYS A 76 -10.84 6.40 -4.05
CA LYS A 76 -11.98 7.33 -4.08
C LYS A 76 -11.68 8.58 -3.26
N THR A 77 -11.16 8.43 -2.04
CA THR A 77 -10.80 9.55 -1.15
C THR A 77 -9.73 10.44 -1.79
N ALA A 78 -8.70 9.84 -2.38
CA ALA A 78 -7.63 10.53 -3.09
C ALA A 78 -8.03 10.98 -4.51
N LYS A 79 -9.31 10.86 -4.89
CA LYS A 79 -9.85 11.19 -6.22
C LYS A 79 -8.96 10.70 -7.36
N THR A 80 -8.49 9.46 -7.23
CA THR A 80 -7.47 8.91 -8.11
C THR A 80 -7.97 8.75 -9.54
N LYS A 81 -7.19 9.22 -10.51
CA LYS A 81 -7.40 9.00 -11.94
C LYS A 81 -6.25 8.17 -12.49
N ILE A 82 -6.58 7.08 -13.17
CA ILE A 82 -5.63 6.19 -13.83
C ILE A 82 -5.88 6.30 -15.33
N ASP A 83 -4.92 6.89 -16.04
CA ASP A 83 -4.90 6.85 -17.50
C ASP A 83 -3.95 5.75 -17.95
N VAL A 84 -4.54 4.64 -18.38
CA VAL A 84 -3.79 3.45 -18.82
C VAL A 84 -3.03 3.72 -20.12
N HIS A 85 -3.61 4.50 -21.03
CA HIS A 85 -3.01 4.80 -22.33
C HIS A 85 -1.83 5.76 -22.17
N ALA A 86 -2.03 6.85 -21.42
CA ALA A 86 -0.98 7.82 -21.13
C ALA A 86 0.04 7.32 -20.10
N LYS A 87 -0.24 6.21 -19.40
CA LYS A 87 0.56 5.64 -18.30
C LYS A 87 0.75 6.65 -17.16
N THR A 88 -0.31 7.39 -16.84
CA THR A 88 -0.29 8.37 -15.76
C THR A 88 -1.27 7.99 -14.66
N LEU A 89 -0.89 8.33 -13.44
CA LEU A 89 -1.70 8.20 -12.25
C LEU A 89 -1.75 9.58 -11.62
N SER A 90 -2.92 10.10 -11.28
CA SER A 90 -3.04 11.36 -10.54
C SER A 90 -3.94 11.22 -9.34
N MET A 91 -3.65 11.99 -8.30
CA MET A 91 -4.44 12.07 -7.06
C MET A 91 -4.71 13.53 -6.72
N GLU A 92 -5.87 13.79 -6.14
CA GLU A 92 -6.33 15.13 -5.76
C GLU A 92 -6.83 15.13 -4.31
N PHE A 93 -6.36 16.09 -3.51
CA PHE A 93 -6.82 16.30 -2.14
C PHE A 93 -6.92 17.80 -1.85
N GLY A 94 -8.14 18.28 -1.59
CA GLY A 94 -8.41 19.71 -1.47
C GLY A 94 -8.07 20.46 -2.76
N VAL A 95 -7.17 21.45 -2.66
CA VAL A 95 -6.62 22.21 -3.80
C VAL A 95 -5.36 21.59 -4.40
N ASN A 96 -4.81 20.56 -3.74
CA ASN A 96 -3.56 19.93 -4.16
C ASN A 96 -3.84 18.83 -5.17
N LYS A 97 -3.00 18.75 -6.20
CA LYS A 97 -3.01 17.67 -7.19
C LYS A 97 -1.59 17.17 -7.40
N VAL A 98 -1.41 15.86 -7.42
CA VAL A 98 -0.14 15.21 -7.76
C VAL A 98 -0.34 14.29 -8.94
N GLU A 99 0.63 14.28 -9.84
CA GLU A 99 0.72 13.32 -10.94
C GLU A 99 1.92 12.42 -10.68
N ILE A 100 1.63 11.15 -10.46
CA ILE A 100 2.57 10.07 -10.23
C ILE A 100 2.76 9.39 -11.59
N PHE A 101 3.88 9.67 -12.25
CA PHE A 101 4.31 8.91 -13.42
C PHE A 101 5.01 7.65 -12.93
N GLU A 102 4.74 6.46 -13.50
CA GLU A 102 5.76 5.40 -13.61
C GLU A 102 5.37 4.23 -14.54
N ALA A 103 6.24 3.95 -15.52
CA ALA A 103 6.59 2.60 -15.94
C ALA A 103 8.08 2.60 -16.36
N THR A 104 8.98 2.39 -15.38
CA THR A 104 10.42 2.07 -15.56
C THR A 104 11.20 2.87 -16.62
N LYS A 105 11.86 3.97 -16.21
CA LYS A 105 13.21 4.21 -16.74
C LYS A 105 14.20 3.51 -15.83
N HIS A 106 14.57 2.28 -16.17
CA HIS A 106 15.94 1.87 -15.85
C HIS A 106 16.87 2.91 -16.48
N PRO A 107 17.90 3.40 -15.77
CA PRO A 107 19.03 3.95 -16.48
C PRO A 107 19.66 2.78 -17.23
N THR A 108 19.30 2.58 -18.50
CA THR A 108 20.18 1.83 -19.39
C THR A 108 21.48 2.61 -19.40
N LYS A 109 22.47 2.15 -18.62
CA LYS A 109 23.87 2.46 -18.88
C LYS A 109 24.09 2.08 -20.33
N ASN A 110 24.21 3.07 -21.19
CA ASN A 110 24.76 2.90 -22.52
C ASN A 110 26.19 2.39 -22.35
N HIS A 111 26.35 1.08 -22.25
CA HIS A 111 27.57 0.46 -22.72
C HIS A 111 27.40 0.33 -24.23
N SER A 112 27.60 1.47 -24.90
CA SER A 112 28.06 1.46 -26.27
C SER A 112 29.44 0.82 -26.21
N ILE A 113 29.52 -0.41 -26.68
CA ILE A 113 30.75 -1.01 -27.13
C ILE A 113 30.55 -1.15 -28.63
N PHE A 114 31.53 -0.67 -29.37
CA PHE A 114 31.71 -0.89 -30.80
C PHE A 114 31.47 -2.36 -31.19
#